data_AF-A0A972HG56-F1
#
_entry.id   AF-A0A972HG56-F1
#
_cell.length_a   1.000
_cell.length_b   1.000
_cell.length_c   1.000
_cell.angle_alpha   90.00
_cell.angle_beta   90.00
_cell.angle_gamma   90.00
#
_symmetry.space_group_name_H-M   'P 1'
#
loop_
_entity.id
_entity.type
_entity.pdbx_description
1 polymer ?
#
loop_
_entity_poly.entity_id
_entity_poly.type
_entity_poly.pdbx_seq_one_letter_code
_entity_poly.pdbx_strand_id
1 'polypeptide(L)'
;MRHLLELAHSVARSDARRSGGAAVPDGLERVVQLERLPRAWLGAVRSALDVDADFRERVALLADKSEVGEVAWLWITRPDHWADRIRESYADETATGAQLDEMKLEIQAAKSQLASVTAKLASVEEALKQERRSVAEFAQMVEVAEAESETKRARGVELEQRATRAEQLLGDERLAHKRTTAALADATSTSEDSIVDAPGPATPDAPPDQPATAQPKRRRPHRSARGVLDDSPAGVDELIRVPRMQMLVDGYNVTKTGWPNADLYTQRERLLSAMAARLGGRLIATVVFDGADVTGAGHNRHQSQVRVTWSPAGV
;
A
#
# COMPACT_ATOMS: atom_id res chain seq x y z
N MET A 1 46.23 7.98 -36.99
CA MET A 1 47.68 7.79 -36.76
C MET A 1 48.23 6.46 -37.27
N ARG A 2 47.64 5.30 -36.93
CA ARG A 2 48.18 3.99 -37.38
C ARG A 2 48.25 3.84 -38.91
N HIS A 3 47.17 4.18 -39.62
CA HIS A 3 47.13 4.12 -41.09
C HIS A 3 48.22 4.99 -41.75
N LEU A 4 48.50 6.18 -41.21
CA LEU A 4 49.60 7.03 -41.65
C LEU A 4 50.97 6.34 -41.48
N LEU A 5 51.21 5.68 -40.34
CA LEU A 5 52.48 4.99 -40.08
C LEU A 5 52.65 3.74 -40.96
N GLU A 6 51.56 3.06 -41.28
CA GLU A 6 51.56 1.94 -42.24
C GLU A 6 51.83 2.44 -43.68
N LEU A 7 51.26 3.59 -44.07
CA LEU A 7 51.60 4.27 -45.32
C LEU A 7 53.08 4.66 -45.37
N ALA A 8 53.61 5.29 -44.31
CA ALA A 8 55.01 5.69 -44.22
C ALA A 8 55.97 4.49 -44.35
N HIS A 9 55.63 3.35 -43.75
CA HIS A 9 56.37 2.10 -43.93
C HIS A 9 56.35 1.61 -45.38
N SER A 10 55.19 1.67 -46.05
CA SER A 10 55.07 1.32 -47.47
C SER A 10 55.92 2.22 -48.38
N VAL A 11 55.97 3.52 -48.10
CA VAL A 11 56.81 4.49 -48.81
C VAL A 11 58.29 4.18 -48.61
N ALA A 12 58.73 3.99 -47.35
CA ALA A 12 60.12 3.65 -47.04
C ALA A 12 60.56 2.34 -47.73
N ARG A 13 59.66 1.35 -47.83
CA ARG A 13 59.91 0.08 -48.53
C ARG A 13 59.98 0.23 -50.05
N SER A 14 59.16 1.10 -50.61
CA SER A 14 59.22 1.44 -52.03
C SER A 14 60.52 2.19 -52.36
N ASP A 15 60.96 3.08 -51.47
CA ASP A 15 62.23 3.82 -51.60
C ASP A 15 63.46 2.91 -51.48
N ALA A 16 63.46 1.96 -50.53
CA ALA A 16 64.53 0.98 -50.41
C ALA A 16 64.70 0.13 -51.68
N ARG A 17 63.59 -0.27 -52.31
CA ARG A 17 63.60 -1.05 -53.57
C ARG A 17 64.10 -0.23 -54.76
N ARG A 18 63.74 1.05 -54.84
CA ARG A 18 64.12 1.95 -55.96
C ARG A 18 65.55 2.45 -55.86
N SER A 19 66.01 2.79 -54.65
CA SER A 19 67.30 3.46 -54.41
C SER A 19 68.37 2.53 -53.84
N GLY A 20 68.13 1.22 -53.79
CA GLY A 20 69.08 0.24 -53.22
C GLY A 20 69.41 0.48 -51.75
N GLY A 21 68.50 1.11 -50.99
CA GLY A 21 68.68 1.44 -49.57
C GLY A 21 69.20 2.86 -49.27
N ALA A 22 69.71 3.60 -50.25
CA ALA A 22 70.31 4.93 -50.01
C ALA A 22 69.30 6.04 -49.65
N ALA A 23 68.00 5.82 -49.89
CA ALA A 23 66.93 6.77 -49.59
C ALA A 23 66.08 6.36 -48.37
N VAL A 24 66.53 5.36 -47.61
CA VAL A 24 65.84 4.89 -46.40
C VAL A 24 66.26 5.76 -45.22
N PRO A 25 65.30 6.32 -44.47
CA PRO A 25 65.62 7.10 -43.27
C PRO A 25 66.36 6.29 -42.22
N ASP A 26 67.26 6.95 -41.50
CA ASP A 26 68.02 6.36 -40.40
C ASP A 26 67.09 5.68 -39.38
N GLY A 27 67.43 4.45 -38.99
CA GLY A 27 66.65 3.66 -38.04
C GLY A 27 65.50 2.84 -38.63
N LEU A 28 65.18 2.98 -39.93
CA LEU A 28 64.17 2.16 -40.61
C LEU A 28 64.72 0.99 -41.43
N GLU A 29 66.04 0.85 -41.53
CA GLU A 29 66.72 -0.19 -42.33
C GLU A 29 66.20 -1.61 -42.06
N ARG A 30 66.00 -1.97 -40.79
CA ARG A 30 65.48 -3.29 -40.38
C ARG A 30 63.97 -3.41 -40.54
N VAL A 31 63.25 -2.30 -40.35
CA VAL A 31 61.78 -2.28 -40.40
C VAL A 31 61.30 -2.48 -41.84
N VAL A 32 61.96 -1.84 -42.81
CA VAL A 32 61.61 -1.86 -44.23
C VAL A 32 61.67 -3.26 -44.86
N GLN A 33 62.54 -4.13 -44.33
CA GLN A 33 62.64 -5.53 -44.76
C GLN A 33 61.38 -6.33 -44.43
N LEU A 34 60.67 -5.94 -43.36
CA LEU A 34 59.44 -6.59 -42.92
C LEU A 34 58.28 -6.33 -43.89
N GLU A 35 57.49 -7.37 -44.14
CA GLU A 35 56.33 -7.29 -45.03
C GLU A 35 55.19 -6.46 -44.44
N ARG A 36 54.98 -6.55 -43.12
CA ARG A 36 53.96 -5.79 -42.38
C ARG A 36 54.62 -5.07 -41.22
N LEU A 37 54.12 -3.88 -40.90
CA LEU A 37 54.61 -3.07 -39.78
C LEU A 37 54.10 -3.62 -38.44
N PRO A 38 54.97 -4.17 -37.57
CA PRO A 38 54.56 -4.59 -36.24
C PRO A 38 54.34 -3.39 -35.32
N ARG A 39 53.43 -3.51 -34.34
CA ARG A 39 53.11 -2.42 -33.40
C ARG A 39 54.33 -1.87 -32.64
N ALA A 40 55.29 -2.74 -32.33
CA ALA A 40 56.53 -2.37 -31.64
C ALA A 40 57.38 -1.34 -32.41
N TRP A 41 57.25 -1.28 -33.73
CA TRP A 41 58.05 -0.41 -34.60
C TRP A 41 57.33 0.89 -35.00
N LEU A 42 56.09 1.10 -34.55
CA LEU A 42 55.34 2.34 -34.82
C LEU A 42 56.08 3.58 -34.29
N GLY A 43 56.76 3.45 -33.15
CA GLY A 43 57.57 4.53 -32.58
C GLY A 43 58.78 4.89 -33.45
N ALA A 44 59.44 3.90 -34.05
CA ALA A 44 60.58 4.11 -34.94
C ALA A 44 60.16 4.82 -36.24
N VAL A 45 59.06 4.39 -36.86
CA VAL A 45 58.51 5.06 -38.07
C VAL A 45 58.08 6.49 -37.76
N ARG A 46 57.45 6.72 -36.60
CA ARG A 46 57.09 8.08 -36.16
C ARG A 46 58.33 8.95 -35.98
N SER A 47 59.36 8.43 -35.29
CA SER A 47 60.61 9.16 -35.07
C SER A 47 61.31 9.52 -36.37
N ALA A 48 61.33 8.61 -37.35
CA ALA A 48 61.90 8.87 -38.66
C ALA A 48 61.18 10.02 -39.39
N LEU A 49 59.84 10.07 -39.33
CA LEU A 49 59.04 11.17 -39.91
C LEU A 49 59.27 12.51 -39.19
N ASP A 50 59.58 12.49 -37.90
CA ASP A 50 59.88 13.71 -37.15
C ASP A 50 61.26 14.28 -37.48
N VAL A 51 62.26 13.41 -37.67
CA VAL A 51 63.67 13.78 -37.90
C VAL A 51 63.97 14.05 -39.37
N ASP A 52 63.47 13.22 -40.29
CA ASP A 52 63.74 13.31 -41.73
C ASP A 52 62.62 14.10 -42.45
N ALA A 53 62.95 15.33 -42.86
CA ALA A 53 62.01 16.22 -43.53
C ALA A 53 61.66 15.77 -44.95
N ASP A 54 62.63 15.26 -45.70
CA ASP A 54 62.44 14.82 -47.08
C ASP A 54 61.58 13.56 -47.12
N PHE A 55 61.79 12.63 -46.17
CA PHE A 55 60.93 11.47 -46.00
C PHE A 55 59.52 11.85 -45.61
N ARG A 56 59.36 12.79 -44.68
CA ARG A 56 58.04 13.31 -44.29
C ARG A 56 57.31 13.93 -45.49
N GLU A 57 57.97 14.70 -46.33
CA GLU A 57 57.37 15.32 -47.52
C GLU A 57 56.88 14.26 -48.52
N ARG A 58 57.68 13.23 -48.80
CA ARG A 58 57.26 12.11 -49.67
C ARG A 58 56.04 11.37 -49.13
N VAL A 59 55.99 11.15 -47.81
CA VAL A 59 54.84 10.52 -47.17
C VAL A 59 53.62 11.44 -47.18
N ALA A 60 53.81 12.76 -46.96
CA ALA A 60 52.75 13.75 -47.01
C ALA A 60 52.09 13.84 -48.40
N LEU A 61 52.89 13.75 -49.48
CA LEU A 61 52.39 13.77 -50.86
C LEU A 61 51.46 12.61 -51.20
N LEU A 62 51.62 11.47 -50.52
CA LEU A 62 50.81 10.26 -50.73
C LEU A 62 49.71 10.10 -49.68
N ALA A 63 49.68 10.94 -48.64
CA ALA A 63 48.74 10.83 -47.55
C ALA A 63 47.38 11.44 -47.93
N ASP A 64 46.37 10.59 -48.14
CA ASP A 64 45.00 11.04 -48.30
C ASP A 64 44.33 11.33 -46.94
N LYS A 65 43.69 12.50 -46.82
CA LYS A 65 43.05 12.95 -45.56
C LYS A 65 41.95 12.00 -45.08
N SER A 66 41.19 11.39 -46.00
CA SER A 66 40.09 10.50 -45.65
C SER A 66 40.57 9.14 -45.16
N GLU A 67 41.71 8.66 -45.67
CA GLU A 67 42.31 7.39 -45.28
C GLU A 67 43.08 7.47 -43.95
N VAL A 68 43.86 8.53 -43.74
CA VAL A 68 44.71 8.64 -42.53
C VAL A 68 44.02 9.32 -41.35
N GLY A 69 42.93 10.07 -41.64
CA GLY A 69 42.19 10.90 -40.70
C GLY A 69 42.81 12.29 -40.51
N GLU A 70 41.97 13.27 -40.16
CA GLU A 70 42.34 14.69 -40.10
C GLU A 70 43.54 14.99 -39.19
N VAL A 71 43.56 14.45 -37.97
CA VAL A 71 44.67 14.67 -37.02
C VAL A 71 46.00 14.14 -37.54
N ALA A 72 45.98 12.97 -38.20
CA ALA A 72 47.20 12.39 -38.77
C ALA A 72 47.65 13.16 -40.02
N TRP A 73 46.69 13.60 -40.84
CA TRP A 73 46.95 14.43 -42.01
C TRP A 73 47.56 15.79 -41.63
N LEU A 74 47.02 16.46 -40.61
CA LEU A 74 47.57 17.72 -40.08
C LEU A 74 48.99 17.53 -39.52
N TRP A 75 49.24 16.40 -38.85
CA TRP A 75 50.55 16.09 -38.27
C TRP A 75 51.63 15.84 -39.34
N ILE A 76 51.28 15.20 -40.47
CA ILE A 76 52.24 14.91 -41.54
C ILE A 76 52.47 16.11 -42.47
N THR A 77 51.42 16.86 -42.82
CA THR A 77 51.51 18.00 -43.74
C THR A 77 52.01 19.28 -43.08
N ARG A 78 51.85 19.41 -41.76
CA ARG A 78 52.27 20.56 -40.93
C ARG A 78 51.94 21.94 -41.55
N PRO A 79 50.71 22.19 -42.01
CA PRO A 79 50.30 23.53 -42.47
C PRO A 79 50.36 24.55 -41.33
N ASP A 80 50.23 25.84 -41.65
CA ASP A 80 50.18 26.88 -40.62
C ASP A 80 49.16 26.54 -39.51
N HIS A 81 49.57 26.75 -38.26
CA HIS A 81 48.76 26.45 -37.06
C HIS A 81 48.30 24.98 -36.92
N TRP A 82 48.95 24.01 -37.58
CA TRP A 82 48.56 22.59 -37.50
C TRP A 82 48.48 22.07 -36.05
N ALA A 83 49.40 22.50 -35.18
CA ALA A 83 49.44 22.06 -33.78
C ALA A 83 48.23 22.57 -32.98
N ASP A 84 47.76 23.80 -33.27
CA ASP A 84 46.58 24.37 -32.64
C ASP A 84 45.31 23.66 -33.13
N ARG A 85 45.23 23.36 -34.42
CA ARG A 85 44.10 22.60 -35.00
C ARG A 85 43.99 21.18 -34.43
N ILE A 86 45.11 20.50 -34.20
CA ILE A 86 45.11 19.19 -33.53
C ILE A 86 44.62 19.33 -32.08
N ARG A 87 45.04 20.39 -31.37
CA ARG A 87 44.58 20.66 -30.00
C ARG A 87 43.07 20.89 -29.96
N GLU A 88 42.54 21.64 -30.92
CA GLU A 88 41.10 21.87 -31.09
C GLU A 88 40.34 20.57 -31.37
N SER A 89 40.83 19.71 -32.28
CA SER A 89 40.19 18.41 -32.53
C SER A 89 40.10 17.53 -31.29
N TYR A 90 41.15 17.50 -30.44
CA TYR A 90 41.08 16.78 -29.18
C TYR A 90 40.13 17.44 -28.17
N ALA A 91 40.08 18.77 -28.13
CA ALA A 91 39.12 19.49 -27.29
C ALA A 91 37.67 19.15 -27.69
N ASP A 92 37.37 19.13 -28.99
CA ASP A 92 36.07 18.74 -29.53
C ASP A 92 35.73 17.28 -29.22
N GLU A 93 36.68 16.34 -29.41
CA GLU A 93 36.50 14.93 -29.04
C GLU A 93 36.21 14.77 -27.54
N THR A 94 36.89 15.53 -26.67
CA THR A 94 36.61 15.49 -25.23
C THR A 94 35.27 16.11 -24.88
N ALA A 95 34.87 17.21 -25.53
CA ALA A 95 33.58 17.86 -25.33
C ALA A 95 32.42 16.96 -25.79
N THR A 96 32.55 16.34 -26.95
CA THR A 96 31.56 15.37 -27.47
C THR A 96 31.48 14.12 -26.59
N GLY A 97 32.61 13.62 -26.09
CA GLY A 97 32.65 12.53 -25.10
C GLY A 97 31.90 12.90 -23.82
N ALA A 98 32.14 14.09 -23.28
CA ALA A 98 31.46 14.58 -22.09
C ALA A 98 29.94 14.73 -22.31
N GLN A 99 29.52 15.30 -23.45
CA GLN A 99 28.10 15.40 -23.83
C GLN A 99 27.44 14.01 -23.95
N LEU A 100 28.15 13.04 -24.54
CA LEU A 100 27.63 11.69 -24.70
C LEU A 100 27.46 10.97 -23.37
N ASP A 101 28.38 11.18 -22.43
CA ASP A 101 28.25 10.64 -21.07
C ASP A 101 27.15 11.34 -20.26
N GLU A 102 26.97 12.65 -20.42
CA GLU A 102 25.83 13.40 -19.87
C GLU A 102 24.49 12.85 -20.41
N MET A 103 24.35 12.70 -21.73
CA MET A 103 23.16 12.13 -22.35
C MET A 103 22.89 10.69 -21.88
N LYS A 104 23.93 9.87 -21.65
CA LYS A 104 23.77 8.52 -21.08
C LYS A 104 23.21 8.57 -19.66
N LEU A 105 23.73 9.48 -18.83
CA LEU A 105 23.24 9.67 -17.46
C LEU A 105 21.77 10.12 -17.47
N GLU A 106 21.40 11.04 -18.35
CA GLU A 106 20.00 11.47 -18.53
C GLU A 106 19.09 10.31 -18.96
N ILE A 107 19.52 9.49 -19.93
CA ILE A 107 18.77 8.31 -20.37
C ILE A 107 18.61 7.31 -19.21
N GLN A 108 19.65 7.10 -18.41
CA GLN A 108 19.58 6.22 -17.25
C GLN A 108 18.63 6.76 -16.19
N ALA A 109 18.68 8.07 -15.92
CA ALA A 109 17.75 8.73 -15.01
C ALA A 109 16.31 8.60 -15.51
N ALA A 110 16.04 8.90 -16.79
CA ALA A 110 14.72 8.75 -17.40
C ALA A 110 14.20 7.31 -17.34
N LYS A 111 15.05 6.30 -17.58
CA LYS A 111 14.70 4.88 -17.42
C LYS A 111 14.32 4.54 -15.99
N SER A 112 15.06 5.05 -15.00
CA SER A 112 14.74 4.84 -13.58
C SER A 112 13.41 5.48 -13.18
N GLN A 113 13.11 6.67 -13.71
CA GLN A 113 11.82 7.34 -13.49
C GLN A 113 10.67 6.55 -14.13
N LEU A 114 10.85 6.05 -15.35
CA LEU A 114 9.85 5.20 -16.02
C LEU A 114 9.58 3.91 -15.22
N ALA A 115 10.62 3.26 -14.69
CA ALA A 115 10.49 2.09 -13.83
C ALA A 115 9.71 2.41 -12.53
N SER A 116 9.97 3.57 -11.92
CA SER A 116 9.26 4.02 -10.73
C SER A 116 7.78 4.31 -11.00
N VAL A 117 7.47 5.00 -12.10
CA VAL A 117 6.09 5.30 -12.49
C VAL A 117 5.31 4.04 -12.84
N THR A 118 5.91 3.10 -13.57
CA THR A 118 5.28 1.81 -13.90
C THR A 118 5.01 0.96 -12.65
N ALA A 119 5.95 0.92 -11.70
CA ALA A 119 5.73 0.25 -10.41
C ALA A 119 4.59 0.89 -9.60
N LYS A 120 4.53 2.23 -9.57
CA LYS A 120 3.43 2.96 -8.93
C LYS A 120 2.08 2.66 -9.60
N LEU A 121 2.03 2.64 -10.93
CA LEU A 121 0.82 2.31 -11.67
C LEU A 121 0.32 0.90 -11.31
N ALA A 122 1.21 -0.10 -11.31
CA ALA A 122 0.86 -1.45 -10.92
C ALA A 122 0.33 -1.54 -9.48
N SER A 123 0.92 -0.78 -8.55
CA SER A 123 0.44 -0.73 -7.16
C SER A 123 -0.96 -0.11 -7.03
N VAL A 124 -1.25 0.92 -7.83
CA VAL A 124 -2.57 1.57 -7.86
C VAL A 124 -3.62 0.65 -8.50
N GLU A 125 -3.27 -0.06 -9.56
CA GLU A 125 -4.15 -1.04 -10.20
C GLU A 125 -4.52 -2.18 -9.26
N GLU A 126 -3.56 -2.71 -8.49
CA GLU A 126 -3.85 -3.75 -7.50
C GLU A 126 -4.70 -3.21 -6.34
N ALA A 127 -4.42 -2.01 -5.84
CA ALA A 127 -5.25 -1.37 -4.82
C ALA A 127 -6.70 -1.16 -5.32
N LEU A 128 -6.88 -0.72 -6.57
CA LEU A 128 -8.19 -0.55 -7.18
C LEU A 128 -8.92 -1.90 -7.33
N LYS A 129 -8.20 -2.96 -7.69
CA LYS A 129 -8.76 -4.32 -7.78
C LYS A 129 -9.22 -4.83 -6.41
N GLN A 130 -8.43 -4.58 -5.37
CA GLN A 130 -8.79 -4.92 -3.99
C GLN A 130 -10.02 -4.15 -3.53
N GLU A 131 -10.10 -2.85 -3.81
CA GLU A 131 -11.26 -2.04 -3.44
C GLU A 131 -12.53 -2.46 -4.20
N ARG A 132 -12.41 -2.81 -5.48
CA ARG A 132 -13.54 -3.37 -6.23
C ARG A 132 -14.03 -4.68 -5.63
N ARG A 133 -13.12 -5.51 -5.14
CA ARG A 133 -13.45 -6.76 -4.47
C ARG A 133 -14.14 -6.51 -3.12
N SER A 134 -13.64 -5.59 -2.30
CA SER A 134 -14.26 -5.25 -1.02
C SER A 134 -15.67 -4.69 -1.20
N VAL A 135 -15.87 -3.82 -2.20
CA VAL A 135 -17.20 -3.29 -2.54
C VAL A 135 -18.14 -4.39 -3.01
N ALA A 136 -17.66 -5.34 -3.83
CA ALA A 136 -18.49 -6.47 -4.28
C ALA A 136 -18.88 -7.40 -3.12
N GLU A 137 -17.94 -7.70 -2.22
CA GLU A 137 -18.19 -8.50 -1.02
C GLU A 137 -19.20 -7.80 -0.09
N PHE A 138 -19.06 -6.48 0.12
CA PHE A 138 -20.01 -5.70 0.90
C PHE A 138 -21.41 -5.67 0.26
N ALA A 139 -21.49 -5.48 -1.05
CA ALA A 139 -22.77 -5.50 -1.76
C ALA A 139 -23.49 -6.85 -1.60
N GLN A 140 -22.76 -7.96 -1.68
CA GLN A 140 -23.31 -9.30 -1.44
C GLN A 140 -23.81 -9.47 0.01
N MET A 141 -23.07 -8.95 1.00
CA MET A 141 -23.51 -8.99 2.40
C MET A 141 -24.81 -8.20 2.61
N VAL A 142 -24.95 -7.04 1.97
CA VAL A 142 -26.17 -6.22 2.03
C VAL A 142 -27.34 -6.99 1.43
N GLU A 143 -27.17 -7.60 0.25
CA GLU A 143 -28.22 -8.38 -0.41
C GLU A 143 -28.71 -9.55 0.47
N VAL A 144 -27.78 -10.29 1.09
CA VAL A 144 -28.12 -11.38 2.02
C VAL A 144 -28.85 -10.84 3.25
N ALA A 145 -28.40 -9.74 3.83
CA ALA A 145 -29.03 -9.13 5.00
C ALA A 145 -30.43 -8.60 4.69
N GLU A 146 -30.66 -8.04 3.50
CA GLU A 146 -31.97 -7.62 3.02
C GLU A 146 -32.92 -8.81 2.86
N ALA A 147 -32.48 -9.89 2.22
CA ALA A 147 -33.27 -11.12 2.08
C ALA A 147 -33.62 -11.75 3.45
N GLU A 148 -32.68 -11.77 4.39
CA GLU A 148 -32.95 -12.21 5.77
C GLU A 148 -33.97 -11.29 6.48
N SER A 149 -33.88 -9.99 6.25
CA SER A 149 -34.79 -9.01 6.84
C SER A 149 -36.21 -9.19 6.30
N GLU A 150 -36.36 -9.41 4.99
CA GLU A 150 -37.64 -9.72 4.36
C GLU A 150 -38.25 -11.02 4.87
N THR A 151 -37.46 -12.10 4.98
CA THR A 151 -37.96 -13.37 5.51
C THR A 151 -38.36 -13.27 7.00
N LYS A 152 -37.61 -12.51 7.81
CA LYS A 152 -37.98 -12.22 9.21
C LYS A 152 -39.28 -11.42 9.28
N ARG A 153 -39.48 -10.42 8.42
CA ARG A 153 -40.74 -9.66 8.33
C ARG A 153 -41.92 -10.55 7.93
N ALA A 154 -41.76 -11.38 6.91
CA ALA A 154 -42.81 -12.31 6.46
C ALA A 154 -43.23 -13.28 7.57
N ARG A 155 -42.26 -13.86 8.29
CA ARG A 155 -42.53 -14.72 9.46
C ARG A 155 -43.22 -13.96 10.59
N GLY A 156 -42.83 -12.70 10.84
CA GLY A 156 -43.48 -11.83 11.82
C GLY A 156 -44.96 -11.64 11.52
N VAL A 157 -45.30 -11.31 10.27
CA VAL A 157 -46.69 -11.16 9.82
C VAL A 157 -47.47 -12.47 9.96
N GLU A 158 -46.88 -13.61 9.60
CA GLU A 158 -47.54 -14.92 9.74
C GLU A 158 -47.83 -15.27 11.20
N LEU A 159 -46.87 -15.04 12.10
CA LEU A 159 -47.04 -15.28 13.54
C LEU A 159 -48.11 -14.39 14.13
N GLU A 160 -48.16 -13.11 13.73
CA GLU A 160 -49.19 -12.16 14.16
C GLU A 160 -50.58 -12.63 13.71
N GLN A 161 -50.74 -13.03 12.45
CA GLN A 161 -52.01 -13.59 11.95
C GLN A 161 -52.45 -14.85 12.70
N ARG A 162 -51.50 -15.74 13.03
CA ARG A 162 -51.78 -16.96 13.82
C ARG A 162 -52.22 -16.60 15.24
N ALA A 163 -51.57 -15.62 15.88
CA ALA A 163 -51.94 -15.14 17.20
C ALA A 163 -53.36 -14.56 17.21
N THR A 164 -53.69 -13.68 16.24
CA THR A 164 -55.03 -13.10 16.12
C THR A 164 -56.12 -14.18 15.93
N ARG A 165 -55.87 -15.21 15.11
CA ARG A 165 -56.82 -16.33 14.94
C ARG A 165 -57.00 -17.13 16.22
N ALA A 166 -55.92 -17.40 16.95
CA ALA A 166 -55.98 -18.11 18.23
C ALA A 166 -56.79 -17.32 19.28
N GLU A 167 -56.60 -16.00 19.33
CA GLU A 167 -57.37 -15.11 20.20
C GLU A 167 -58.86 -15.11 19.86
N GLN A 168 -59.22 -15.09 18.57
CA GLN A 168 -60.61 -15.19 18.12
C GLN A 168 -61.26 -16.51 18.54
N LEU A 169 -60.58 -17.65 18.31
CA LEU A 169 -61.09 -18.97 18.70
C LEU A 169 -61.31 -19.08 20.22
N LEU A 170 -60.37 -18.59 21.03
CA LEU A 170 -60.52 -18.56 22.49
C LEU A 170 -61.68 -17.64 22.93
N GLY A 171 -61.89 -16.53 22.22
CA GLY A 171 -63.03 -15.63 22.42
C GLY A 171 -64.36 -16.32 22.16
N ASP A 172 -64.47 -17.02 21.03
CA ASP A 172 -65.65 -17.79 20.64
C ASP A 172 -65.93 -18.94 21.62
N GLU A 173 -64.89 -19.68 22.03
CA GLU A 173 -65.00 -20.76 23.02
C GLU A 173 -65.49 -20.24 24.38
N ARG A 174 -64.95 -19.11 24.85
CA ARG A 174 -65.43 -18.44 26.08
C ARG A 174 -66.89 -18.03 25.97
N LEU A 175 -67.33 -17.54 24.81
CA LEU A 175 -68.71 -17.12 24.58
C LEU A 175 -69.65 -18.34 24.54
N ALA A 176 -69.23 -19.42 23.88
CA ALA A 176 -69.94 -20.69 23.88
C ALA A 176 -70.04 -21.27 25.30
N HIS A 177 -68.95 -21.25 26.06
CA HIS A 177 -68.93 -21.70 27.44
C HIS A 177 -69.90 -20.89 28.30
N LYS A 178 -69.87 -19.55 28.21
CA LYS A 178 -70.84 -18.66 28.91
C LYS A 178 -72.30 -18.98 28.57
N ARG A 179 -72.60 -19.27 27.30
CA ARG A 179 -73.95 -19.69 26.88
C ARG A 179 -74.35 -21.03 27.49
N THR A 180 -73.45 -22.01 27.48
CA THR A 180 -73.73 -23.32 28.08
C THR A 180 -73.92 -23.23 29.59
N THR A 181 -73.10 -22.44 30.31
CA THR A 181 -73.27 -22.25 31.75
C THR A 181 -74.55 -21.49 32.09
N ALA A 182 -74.94 -20.51 31.28
CA ALA A 182 -76.21 -19.80 31.47
C ALA A 182 -77.42 -20.72 31.23
N ALA A 183 -77.38 -21.56 30.19
CA ALA A 183 -78.41 -22.56 29.94
C ALA A 183 -78.48 -23.64 31.03
N LEU A 184 -77.33 -24.06 31.58
CA LEU A 184 -77.29 -24.97 32.72
C LEU A 184 -77.88 -24.32 33.97
N ALA A 185 -77.56 -23.05 34.25
CA ALA A 185 -78.12 -22.29 35.37
C ALA A 185 -79.64 -22.11 35.25
N ASP A 186 -80.14 -21.88 34.04
CA ASP A 186 -81.58 -21.81 33.74
C ASP A 186 -82.28 -23.17 33.96
N ALA A 187 -81.60 -24.27 33.58
CA ALA A 187 -82.07 -25.64 33.83
C ALA A 187 -82.06 -25.99 35.34
N THR A 188 -81.07 -25.54 36.12
CA THR A 188 -81.08 -25.70 37.59
C THR A 188 -82.09 -24.79 38.28
N SER A 189 -82.48 -23.64 37.72
CA SER A 189 -83.62 -22.86 38.26
C SER A 189 -84.99 -23.53 38.06
N THR A 190 -85.07 -24.68 37.36
CA THR A 190 -86.27 -25.50 37.23
C THR A 190 -86.23 -26.78 38.09
N SER A 191 -85.19 -26.99 38.90
CA SER A 191 -85.10 -28.13 39.81
C SER A 191 -84.48 -27.74 41.15
N GLU A 192 -85.40 -27.67 42.11
CA GLU A 192 -85.24 -27.85 43.56
C GLU A 192 -84.67 -26.71 44.41
N ASP A 193 -85.62 -26.13 45.15
CA ASP A 193 -85.66 -25.82 46.58
C ASP A 193 -84.51 -26.37 47.47
N SER A 194 -84.21 -25.55 48.50
CA SER A 194 -83.47 -25.83 49.75
C SER A 194 -81.94 -25.66 49.86
N ILE A 195 -81.54 -24.47 50.38
CA ILE A 195 -80.70 -24.11 51.57
C ILE A 195 -79.67 -25.20 52.03
N VAL A 196 -78.37 -24.98 52.38
CA VAL A 196 -77.72 -24.07 53.36
C VAL A 196 -76.17 -24.06 53.27
N ASP A 197 -75.59 -22.92 53.69
CA ASP A 197 -74.38 -22.68 54.51
C ASP A 197 -72.95 -22.60 53.94
N ALA A 198 -72.24 -21.57 54.42
CA ALA A 198 -70.82 -21.19 54.23
C ALA A 198 -69.93 -21.91 55.29
N PRO A 199 -68.57 -21.79 55.39
CA PRO A 199 -67.66 -20.73 54.92
C PRO A 199 -66.31 -21.20 54.27
N GLY A 200 -65.53 -20.26 53.70
CA GLY A 200 -64.13 -20.49 53.29
C GLY A 200 -63.17 -20.71 54.48
N PRO A 201 -61.88 -21.08 54.29
CA PRO A 201 -60.94 -20.32 53.45
C PRO A 201 -59.77 -21.13 52.79
N ALA A 202 -58.90 -20.38 52.10
CA ALA A 202 -57.45 -20.59 51.91
C ALA A 202 -56.91 -21.48 50.76
N THR A 203 -56.07 -20.83 49.95
CA THR A 203 -55.07 -21.34 49.00
C THR A 203 -54.01 -22.26 49.64
N PRO A 204 -53.56 -23.29 48.91
CA PRO A 204 -52.12 -23.48 48.59
C PRO A 204 -51.95 -24.12 47.18
N ASP A 205 -50.80 -24.23 46.51
CA ASP A 205 -49.40 -23.92 46.77
C ASP A 205 -48.68 -23.86 45.42
N ALA A 206 -47.70 -22.98 45.31
CA ALA A 206 -46.71 -22.97 44.23
C ALA A 206 -45.58 -23.98 44.56
N PRO A 207 -44.87 -24.56 43.57
CA PRO A 207 -43.72 -25.42 43.83
C PRO A 207 -42.50 -24.62 44.34
N PRO A 208 -41.57 -25.27 45.05
CA PRO A 208 -40.66 -24.63 45.99
C PRO A 208 -39.47 -23.89 45.36
N ASP A 209 -39.05 -22.89 46.13
CA ASP A 209 -37.84 -22.08 46.01
C ASP A 209 -36.59 -22.95 45.91
N GLN A 210 -35.81 -22.76 44.84
CA GLN A 210 -34.45 -23.25 44.73
C GLN A 210 -33.52 -22.28 45.49
N PRO A 211 -32.45 -22.77 46.16
CA PRO A 211 -31.54 -21.91 46.91
C PRO A 211 -30.96 -20.84 45.99
N ALA A 212 -31.16 -19.58 46.39
CA ALA A 212 -30.65 -18.42 45.69
C ALA A 212 -29.12 -18.48 45.59
N THR A 213 -28.62 -18.99 44.47
CA THR A 213 -27.34 -18.55 43.93
C THR A 213 -27.45 -17.04 43.85
N ALA A 214 -26.56 -16.31 44.53
CA ALA A 214 -26.53 -14.85 44.51
C ALA A 214 -26.55 -14.37 43.06
N GLN A 215 -27.73 -14.05 42.55
CA GLN A 215 -27.88 -13.57 41.19
C GLN A 215 -27.11 -12.25 41.14
N PRO A 216 -26.23 -12.04 40.14
CA PRO A 216 -25.57 -10.76 39.99
C PRO A 216 -26.69 -9.71 39.94
N LYS A 217 -26.66 -8.75 40.87
CA LYS A 217 -27.66 -7.67 40.96
C LYS A 217 -27.93 -7.17 39.54
N ARG A 218 -29.14 -7.42 39.05
CA ARG A 218 -29.55 -7.09 37.68
C ARG A 218 -29.20 -5.63 37.43
N ARG A 219 -28.22 -5.38 36.56
CA ARG A 219 -27.79 -4.02 36.23
C ARG A 219 -29.00 -3.32 35.63
N ARG A 220 -29.45 -2.24 36.26
CA ARG A 220 -30.52 -1.41 35.69
C ARG A 220 -29.90 -0.62 34.53
N PRO A 221 -30.41 -0.75 33.29
CA PRO A 221 -29.92 0.05 32.18
C PRO A 221 -30.06 1.53 32.52
N HIS A 222 -29.03 2.32 32.24
CA HIS A 222 -29.16 3.77 32.31
C HIS A 222 -30.18 4.20 31.25
N ARG A 223 -31.14 5.04 31.63
CA ARG A 223 -32.11 5.61 30.69
C ARG A 223 -31.69 7.05 30.44
N SER A 224 -31.27 7.32 29.22
CA SER A 224 -30.98 8.66 28.72
C SER A 224 -32.25 9.53 28.76
N ALA A 225 -32.06 10.85 28.69
CA ALA A 225 -33.17 11.80 28.68
C ALA A 225 -34.18 11.48 27.55
N ARG A 226 -35.46 11.70 27.84
CA ARG A 226 -36.57 11.32 26.94
C ARG A 226 -36.41 11.99 25.57
N GLY A 227 -36.21 11.20 24.52
CA GLY A 227 -36.07 11.68 23.13
C GLY A 227 -34.64 11.71 22.59
N VAL A 228 -33.64 11.32 23.37
CA VAL A 228 -32.24 11.16 22.91
C VAL A 228 -31.97 9.68 22.65
N LEU A 229 -31.48 9.36 21.45
CA LEU A 229 -30.99 8.02 21.14
C LEU A 229 -29.58 7.85 21.70
N ASP A 230 -29.29 6.69 22.28
CA ASP A 230 -28.02 6.39 22.95
C ASP A 230 -26.80 6.41 22.00
N ASP A 231 -27.02 6.15 20.71
CA ASP A 231 -26.01 6.16 19.63
C ASP A 231 -25.85 7.54 18.96
N SER A 232 -26.66 8.53 19.34
CA SER A 232 -26.51 9.90 18.88
C SER A 232 -25.35 10.61 19.59
N PRO A 233 -24.69 11.62 18.97
CA PRO A 233 -23.65 12.39 19.64
C PRO A 233 -24.10 13.02 20.98
N ALA A 234 -25.37 13.44 21.06
CA ALA A 234 -25.95 14.00 22.28
C ALA A 234 -26.15 12.92 23.38
N GLY A 235 -26.55 11.70 23.00
CA GLY A 235 -26.69 10.57 23.91
C GLY A 235 -25.35 10.10 24.46
N VAL A 236 -24.31 10.04 23.62
CA VAL A 236 -22.94 9.73 24.05
C VAL A 236 -22.39 10.79 25.03
N ASP A 237 -22.64 12.08 24.76
CA ASP A 237 -22.23 13.17 25.66
C ASP A 237 -22.95 13.11 27.02
N GLU A 238 -24.19 12.61 27.07
CA GLU A 238 -24.94 12.34 28.30
C GLU A 238 -24.35 11.14 29.05
N LEU A 239 -24.10 10.02 28.34
CA LEU A 239 -23.56 8.79 28.90
C LEU A 239 -22.16 8.97 29.51
N ILE A 240 -21.31 9.81 28.91
CA ILE A 240 -19.96 10.12 29.43
C ILE A 240 -20.01 10.85 30.79
N ARG A 241 -21.12 11.53 31.11
CA ARG A 241 -21.29 12.25 32.39
C ARG A 241 -21.80 11.35 33.52
N VAL A 242 -22.21 10.12 33.22
CA VAL A 242 -22.73 9.18 34.21
C VAL A 242 -21.62 8.76 35.19
N PRO A 243 -21.82 8.90 36.51
CA PRO A 243 -20.81 8.50 37.49
C PRO A 243 -20.46 7.01 37.36
N ARG A 244 -19.15 6.70 37.42
CA ARG A 244 -18.60 5.33 37.33
C ARG A 244 -18.82 4.63 35.99
N MET A 245 -19.14 5.37 34.92
CA MET A 245 -19.10 4.84 33.56
C MET A 245 -17.68 4.36 33.22
N GLN A 246 -17.56 3.31 32.41
CA GLN A 246 -16.29 2.86 31.83
C GLN A 246 -16.48 2.73 30.32
N MET A 247 -15.52 3.24 29.56
CA MET A 247 -15.54 3.14 28.10
C MET A 247 -14.51 2.12 27.64
N LEU A 248 -14.95 1.18 26.81
CA LEU A 248 -14.10 0.24 26.11
C LEU A 248 -14.14 0.57 24.61
N VAL A 249 -12.97 0.66 23.99
CA VAL A 249 -12.83 1.04 22.58
C VAL A 249 -12.03 -0.03 21.87
N ASP A 250 -12.57 -0.53 20.76
CA ASP A 250 -11.80 -1.31 19.79
C ASP A 250 -10.99 -0.37 18.90
N GLY A 251 -9.69 -0.30 19.17
CA GLY A 251 -8.81 0.72 18.61
C GLY A 251 -8.73 0.65 17.08
N TYR A 252 -8.52 -0.54 16.51
CA TYR A 252 -8.35 -0.66 15.06
C TYR A 252 -9.65 -0.55 14.29
N ASN A 253 -10.78 -1.00 14.84
CA ASN A 253 -12.07 -0.77 14.19
C ASN A 253 -12.42 0.72 14.14
N VAL A 254 -12.12 1.47 15.21
CA VAL A 254 -12.32 2.93 15.21
C VAL A 254 -11.35 3.62 14.24
N THR A 255 -10.06 3.27 14.22
CA THR A 255 -9.11 3.96 13.33
C THR A 255 -9.32 3.62 11.86
N LYS A 256 -9.80 2.42 11.53
CA LYS A 256 -10.11 2.04 10.13
C LYS A 256 -11.25 2.86 9.53
N THR A 257 -12.20 3.33 10.34
CA THR A 257 -13.30 4.18 9.82
C THR A 257 -12.85 5.61 9.50
N GLY A 258 -11.89 6.17 10.25
CA GLY A 258 -11.42 7.54 10.05
C GLY A 258 -10.14 7.68 9.21
N TRP A 259 -9.21 6.74 9.34
CA TRP A 259 -7.87 6.80 8.75
C TRP A 259 -7.41 5.43 8.19
N PRO A 260 -8.15 4.81 7.26
CA PRO A 260 -7.83 3.47 6.75
C PRO A 260 -6.46 3.38 6.08
N ASN A 261 -6.00 4.47 5.45
CA ASN A 261 -4.76 4.50 4.67
C ASN A 261 -3.52 4.91 5.50
N ALA A 262 -3.68 5.22 6.78
CA ALA A 262 -2.54 5.53 7.65
C ALA A 262 -1.88 4.23 8.13
N ASP A 263 -0.57 4.25 8.39
CA ASP A 263 0.09 3.10 9.01
C ASP A 263 -0.43 2.86 10.44
N LEU A 264 -0.26 1.64 10.95
CA LEU A 264 -0.79 1.23 12.25
C LEU A 264 -0.28 2.08 13.41
N TYR A 265 0.94 2.60 13.35
CA TYR A 265 1.47 3.48 14.38
C TYR A 265 0.76 4.84 14.35
N THR A 266 0.65 5.45 13.17
CA THR A 266 -0.05 6.73 12.96
C THR A 266 -1.53 6.64 13.33
N GLN A 267 -2.19 5.53 13.01
CA GLN A 267 -3.57 5.27 13.42
C GLN A 267 -3.72 5.30 14.96
N ARG A 268 -2.84 4.59 15.69
CA ARG A 268 -2.86 4.54 17.16
C ARG A 268 -2.66 5.93 17.77
N GLU A 269 -1.63 6.65 17.35
CA GLU A 269 -1.31 7.97 17.90
C GLU A 269 -2.44 8.98 17.71
N ARG A 270 -3.08 8.97 16.53
CA ARG A 270 -4.22 9.85 16.22
C ARG A 270 -5.42 9.54 17.09
N LEU A 271 -5.77 8.26 17.27
CA LEU A 271 -6.88 7.86 18.13
C LEU A 271 -6.65 8.27 19.58
N LEU A 272 -5.48 7.96 20.13
CA LEU A 272 -5.15 8.27 21.52
C LEU A 272 -5.16 9.78 21.77
N SER A 273 -4.60 10.57 20.86
CA SER A 273 -4.61 12.03 20.95
C SER A 273 -6.02 12.62 20.88
N ALA A 274 -6.86 12.13 19.97
CA ALA A 274 -8.24 12.59 19.83
C ALA A 274 -9.08 12.24 21.07
N MET A 275 -8.91 11.04 21.61
CA MET A 275 -9.61 10.59 22.82
C MET A 275 -9.17 11.37 24.06
N ALA A 276 -7.87 11.58 24.24
CA ALA A 276 -7.33 12.41 25.30
C ALA A 276 -7.94 13.83 25.29
N ALA A 277 -7.95 14.47 24.13
CA ALA A 277 -8.52 15.80 23.96
C ALA A 277 -10.04 15.85 24.23
N ARG A 278 -10.79 14.84 23.78
CA ARG A 278 -12.25 14.82 23.89
C ARG A 278 -12.76 14.42 25.28
N LEU A 279 -12.07 13.50 25.96
CA LEU A 279 -12.49 13.03 27.28
C LEU A 279 -12.13 14.01 28.40
N GLY A 280 -11.03 14.76 28.25
CA GLY A 280 -10.69 15.90 29.14
C GLY A 280 -10.80 15.59 30.64
N GLY A 281 -10.53 14.35 31.06
CA GLY A 281 -10.60 13.89 32.44
C GLY A 281 -11.93 13.57 33.06
N ARG A 282 -12.98 13.49 32.24
CA ARG A 282 -14.33 13.15 32.71
C ARG A 282 -14.56 11.65 32.90
N LEU A 283 -13.75 10.82 32.24
CA LEU A 283 -13.95 9.37 32.16
C LEU A 283 -12.60 8.65 32.00
N ILE A 284 -12.52 7.42 32.50
CA ILE A 284 -11.41 6.52 32.16
C ILE A 284 -11.84 5.63 30.99
N ALA A 285 -11.14 5.75 29.86
CA ALA A 285 -11.32 4.90 28.69
C ALA A 285 -10.24 3.82 28.61
N THR A 286 -10.60 2.64 28.11
CA THR A 286 -9.67 1.55 27.81
C THR A 286 -9.75 1.26 26.32
N VAL A 287 -8.64 1.47 25.61
CA VAL A 287 -8.50 1.18 24.19
C VAL A 287 -7.80 -0.15 24.04
N VAL A 288 -8.44 -1.09 23.35
CA VAL A 288 -7.91 -2.41 23.03
C VAL A 288 -7.42 -2.38 21.60
N PHE A 289 -6.14 -2.64 21.38
CA PHE A 289 -5.60 -2.91 20.05
C PHE A 289 -5.35 -4.40 19.88
N ASP A 290 -5.64 -4.92 18.70
CA ASP A 290 -5.30 -6.28 18.33
C ASP A 290 -3.81 -6.39 17.99
N GLY A 291 -3.04 -7.28 18.62
CA GLY A 291 -1.60 -7.33 18.34
C GLY A 291 -0.82 -8.48 18.99
N ALA A 292 -0.39 -9.42 18.14
CA ALA A 292 0.55 -10.49 18.51
C ALA A 292 2.04 -10.10 18.39
N ASP A 293 2.40 -8.96 17.78
CA ASP A 293 3.80 -8.60 17.50
C ASP A 293 4.10 -7.10 17.67
N VAL A 294 3.96 -6.59 18.90
CA VAL A 294 4.55 -5.28 19.27
C VAL A 294 5.56 -5.50 20.39
N THR A 295 6.73 -6.04 20.04
CA THR A 295 7.91 -6.02 20.91
C THR A 295 8.25 -4.57 21.26
N GLY A 296 8.01 -4.19 22.52
CA GLY A 296 8.38 -2.88 23.06
C GLY A 296 7.23 -2.04 23.60
N ALA A 297 5.96 -2.47 23.50
CA ALA A 297 4.84 -1.79 24.15
C ALA A 297 4.82 -2.12 25.65
N GLY A 298 5.81 -1.62 26.40
CA GLY A 298 5.63 -1.37 27.82
C GLY A 298 4.33 -0.62 28.02
N HIS A 299 3.61 -0.90 29.11
CA HIS A 299 2.37 -0.25 29.52
C HIS A 299 2.53 1.28 29.57
N ASN A 300 2.54 1.93 28.41
CA ASN A 300 2.89 3.32 28.29
C ASN A 300 1.64 4.09 28.69
N ARG A 301 1.73 4.66 29.90
CA ARG A 301 0.81 5.64 30.48
C ARG A 301 0.73 6.86 29.55
N HIS A 302 -0.04 6.76 28.47
CA HIS A 302 -0.46 7.92 27.71
C HIS A 302 -1.66 8.54 28.39
N GLN A 303 -1.35 9.50 29.28
CA GLN A 303 -2.29 10.31 30.07
C GLN A 303 -3.09 9.46 31.09
N SER A 304 -3.36 10.01 32.27
CA SER A 304 -3.92 9.26 33.42
C SER A 304 -5.30 8.62 33.17
N GLN A 305 -5.90 8.81 32.00
CA GLN A 305 -7.32 8.59 31.71
C GLN A 305 -7.56 7.70 30.49
N VAL A 306 -6.57 7.48 29.61
CA VAL A 306 -6.69 6.55 28.48
C VAL A 306 -5.74 5.39 28.72
N ARG A 307 -6.30 4.23 29.07
CA ARG A 307 -5.56 2.98 29.24
C ARG A 307 -5.48 2.28 27.90
N VAL A 308 -4.32 1.75 27.57
CA VAL A 308 -4.12 0.95 26.35
C VAL A 308 -3.83 -0.49 26.75
N THR A 309 -4.53 -1.42 26.13
CA THR A 309 -4.37 -2.87 26.33
C THR A 309 -4.27 -3.57 24.99
N TRP A 310 -3.59 -4.72 24.97
CA TRP A 310 -3.41 -5.55 23.79
C TRP A 310 -4.19 -6.85 23.94
N SER A 311 -4.81 -7.33 22.86
CA SER A 311 -5.39 -8.68 22.84
C SER A 311 -4.30 -9.75 22.95
N PRO A 312 -4.59 -10.90 23.57
CA PRO A 312 -3.72 -12.08 23.47
C PRO A 312 -3.69 -12.61 22.03
N ALA A 313 -2.60 -13.27 21.64
CA ALA A 313 -2.51 -13.92 20.34
C ALA A 313 -3.54 -15.08 20.22
N GLY A 314 -4.35 -15.09 19.15
CA GLY A 314 -5.22 -16.21 18.78
C GLY A 314 -6.69 -16.12 19.21
N VAL A 315 -7.24 -14.91 19.39
CA VAL A 315 -8.69 -14.66 19.53
C VAL A 315 -9.27 -14.23 18.19
#